data_AF-A0A925V2P7-F1
#
_entry.id   AF-A0A925V2P7-F1
#
_cell.length_a   1.000
_cell.length_b   1.000
_cell.length_c   1.000
_cell.angle_alpha   90.00
_cell.angle_beta   90.00
_cell.angle_gamma   90.00
#
_symmetry.space_group_name_H-M   'P 1'
#
loop_
_entity.id
_entity.type
_entity.pdbx_description
1 polymer ?
#
loop_
_entity_poly.entity_id
_entity_poly.type
_entity_poly.pdbx_seq_one_letter_code
_entity_poly.pdbx_strand_id
1 'polypeptide(L)'
;MARLLGLSLVAILSGCQQLTRIESGAQTCVPPAVQAAFERSCARSGCHDANGTGAGLALTAGRSAAVIEGASSQQALPLVVIGDSKGSYMAHKLVDAPSAPIIGVRMPVGFDPENPEQAADVETILAWIAGAPIAGCEDAESDDAGLADTGGSSDGAAADSSGGDIEARGLPCEVDDLLERRCRSCHSDPPVGAPMALVTREHMLAATPSNAALSVGERAL
;
A
#
# COMPACT_ATOMS: atom_id res chain seq x y z
N MET A 1 -25.53 54.73 -8.01
CA MET A 1 -26.16 53.40 -7.98
C MET A 1 -25.19 52.42 -8.62
N ALA A 2 -24.81 51.39 -7.87
CA ALA A 2 -23.75 50.44 -8.15
C ALA A 2 -24.12 49.38 -9.21
N ARG A 3 -23.12 48.76 -9.83
CA ARG A 3 -23.06 47.30 -10.07
C ARG A 3 -21.66 46.87 -10.54
N LEU A 4 -20.94 46.18 -9.65
CA LEU A 4 -19.87 45.25 -9.97
C LEU A 4 -20.45 44.03 -10.69
N LEU A 5 -19.70 43.42 -11.61
CA LEU A 5 -19.77 42.02 -12.11
C LEU A 5 -18.69 41.87 -13.19
N GLY A 6 -17.77 40.91 -13.22
CA GLY A 6 -17.44 39.80 -12.34
C GLY A 6 -16.19 39.15 -12.95
N LEU A 7 -15.15 38.93 -12.14
CA LEU A 7 -13.95 38.19 -12.56
C LEU A 7 -14.30 36.69 -12.48
N SER A 8 -14.45 36.03 -13.63
CA SER A 8 -14.56 34.56 -13.68
C SER A 8 -13.18 33.95 -13.43
N LEU A 9 -12.93 33.58 -12.19
CA LEU A 9 -11.85 32.69 -11.78
C LEU A 9 -12.25 31.26 -12.16
N VAL A 10 -11.76 30.79 -13.32
CA VAL A 10 -11.87 29.39 -13.72
C VAL A 10 -10.66 28.65 -13.13
N ALA A 11 -10.84 28.12 -11.91
CA ALA A 11 -9.93 27.14 -11.33
C ALA A 11 -10.49 25.75 -11.64
N ILE A 12 -9.97 25.11 -12.69
CA ILE A 12 -10.27 23.71 -13.00
C ILE A 12 -9.41 22.85 -12.07
N LEU A 13 -10.01 22.36 -10.99
CA LEU A 13 -9.43 21.35 -10.10
C LEU A 13 -9.34 20.01 -10.84
N SER A 14 -8.12 19.57 -11.13
CA SER A 14 -7.78 18.21 -11.57
C SER A 14 -7.40 17.36 -10.35
N GLY A 15 -8.35 17.12 -9.45
CA GLY A 15 -8.11 16.65 -8.07
C GLY A 15 -8.27 15.15 -7.76
N CYS A 16 -8.32 14.24 -8.75
CA CYS A 16 -8.42 12.79 -8.46
C CYS A 16 -7.22 11.95 -8.94
N GLN A 17 -6.15 12.57 -9.45
CA GLN A 17 -4.97 11.84 -9.93
C GLN A 17 -3.63 12.31 -9.34
N GLN A 18 -3.65 13.21 -8.34
CA GLN A 18 -2.43 13.55 -7.59
C GLN A 18 -2.39 12.75 -6.29
N LEU A 19 -2.20 11.44 -6.41
CA LEU A 19 -1.44 10.72 -5.39
C LEU A 19 0.01 11.22 -5.49
N THR A 20 0.28 12.41 -4.98
CA THR A 20 1.62 12.74 -4.52
C THR A 20 1.96 11.69 -3.49
N ARG A 21 2.98 10.88 -3.80
CA ARG A 21 3.69 10.00 -2.88
C ARG A 21 3.67 10.67 -1.50
N ILE A 22 2.94 10.11 -0.54
CA ILE A 22 3.14 10.54 0.85
C ILE A 22 4.61 10.30 1.08
N GLU A 23 5.38 11.33 1.41
CA GLU A 23 6.76 11.20 1.89
C GLU A 23 6.75 10.56 3.28
N SER A 24 6.03 9.44 3.43
CA SER A 24 6.25 8.46 4.47
C SER A 24 7.67 7.99 4.22
N GLY A 25 8.62 8.45 5.05
CA GLY A 25 10.06 8.28 4.89
C GLY A 25 10.37 7.00 4.14
N ALA A 26 10.83 7.14 2.89
CA ALA A 26 10.98 6.01 1.99
C ALA A 26 11.82 4.96 2.70
N GLN A 27 11.22 3.81 3.05
CA GLN A 27 11.98 2.73 3.66
C GLN A 27 13.04 2.32 2.64
N THR A 28 14.30 2.69 2.88
CA THR A 28 15.44 2.38 2.01
C THR A 28 16.04 1.00 2.33
N CYS A 29 15.32 0.21 3.13
CA CYS A 29 15.79 -1.02 3.73
C CYS A 29 14.78 -2.15 3.51
N VAL A 30 15.26 -3.40 3.60
CA VAL A 30 14.41 -4.59 3.66
C VAL A 30 14.20 -4.96 5.13
N PRO A 31 12.99 -4.79 5.69
CA PRO A 31 12.72 -5.10 7.09
C PRO A 31 13.00 -6.56 7.42
N PRO A 32 13.38 -6.90 8.67
CA PRO A 32 13.63 -8.28 9.08
C PRO A 32 12.49 -9.26 8.77
N ALA A 33 11.22 -8.81 8.91
CA ALA A 33 10.05 -9.62 8.58
C ALA A 33 9.97 -9.96 7.08
N VAL A 34 10.26 -8.98 6.22
CA VAL A 34 10.30 -9.16 4.76
C VAL A 34 11.48 -10.05 4.37
N GLN A 35 12.64 -9.86 5.00
CA GLN A 35 13.79 -10.72 4.78
C GLN A 35 13.50 -12.18 5.13
N ALA A 36 12.82 -12.43 6.26
CA ALA A 36 12.44 -13.77 6.66
C ALA A 36 11.42 -14.41 5.69
N ALA A 37 10.48 -13.63 5.15
CA ALA A 37 9.55 -14.07 4.10
C ALA A 37 10.30 -14.42 2.80
N PHE A 38 11.26 -13.60 2.38
CA PHE A 38 12.13 -13.92 1.25
C PHE A 38 12.87 -15.23 1.45
N GLU A 39 13.44 -15.49 2.62
CA GLU A 39 14.19 -16.71 2.88
C GLU A 39 13.32 -17.97 2.86
N ARG A 40 12.15 -17.90 3.50
CA ARG A 40 11.21 -19.04 3.52
C ARG A 40 10.65 -19.35 2.14
N SER A 41 10.25 -18.32 1.40
CA SER A 41 9.43 -18.51 0.19
C SER A 41 10.19 -18.38 -1.13
N CYS A 42 11.33 -17.67 -1.17
CA CYS A 42 11.97 -17.30 -2.44
C CYS A 42 13.47 -17.68 -2.51
N ALA A 43 14.25 -17.40 -1.46
CA ALA A 43 15.70 -17.50 -1.44
C ALA A 43 16.21 -18.93 -1.18
N ARG A 44 15.57 -19.90 -1.83
CA ARG A 44 15.93 -21.32 -1.76
C ARG A 44 17.02 -21.63 -2.79
N SER A 45 17.84 -22.63 -2.49
CA SER A 45 18.87 -23.13 -3.41
C SER A 45 18.28 -23.44 -4.79
N GLY A 46 18.85 -22.86 -5.84
CA GLY A 46 18.37 -23.03 -7.21
C GLY A 46 17.24 -22.09 -7.65
N CYS A 47 16.71 -21.25 -6.75
CA CYS A 47 15.62 -20.31 -7.07
C CYS A 47 16.09 -18.85 -7.07
N HIS A 48 16.34 -18.24 -5.90
CA HIS A 48 16.79 -16.84 -5.73
C HIS A 48 17.83 -16.72 -4.61
N ASP A 49 18.77 -17.66 -4.61
CA ASP A 49 19.80 -17.80 -3.58
C ASP A 49 20.90 -16.72 -3.67
N ALA A 50 21.91 -16.85 -2.80
CA ALA A 50 23.02 -15.92 -2.72
C ALA A 50 23.85 -15.82 -4.03
N ASN A 51 23.71 -16.75 -4.97
CA ASN A 51 24.40 -16.67 -6.26
C ASN A 51 23.60 -15.89 -7.32
N GLY A 52 22.40 -15.41 -6.97
CA GLY A 52 21.52 -14.75 -7.93
C GLY A 52 20.91 -15.74 -8.91
N THR A 53 20.72 -17.00 -8.49
CA THR A 53 19.95 -17.95 -9.29
C THR A 53 18.55 -17.37 -9.56
N GLY A 54 17.90 -17.76 -10.66
CA GLY A 54 16.60 -17.19 -11.05
C GLY A 54 16.72 -15.74 -11.51
N ALA A 55 16.94 -15.56 -12.81
CA ALA A 55 17.02 -14.25 -13.47
C ALA A 55 18.07 -13.28 -12.90
N GLY A 56 19.09 -13.76 -12.20
CA GLY A 56 20.18 -12.93 -11.67
C GLY A 56 19.88 -12.29 -10.31
N LEU A 57 18.80 -12.67 -9.63
CA LEU A 57 18.30 -12.02 -8.43
C LEU A 57 18.63 -12.79 -7.16
N ALA A 58 19.30 -12.14 -6.20
CA ALA A 58 19.62 -12.73 -4.89
C ALA A 58 18.75 -12.13 -3.78
N LEU A 59 17.94 -12.96 -3.12
CA LEU A 59 17.00 -12.55 -2.07
C LEU A 59 17.43 -12.95 -0.65
N THR A 60 18.63 -13.52 -0.50
CA THR A 60 19.21 -13.85 0.80
C THR A 60 19.60 -12.59 1.59
N ALA A 61 19.69 -12.72 2.91
CA ALA A 61 20.13 -11.64 3.79
C ALA A 61 21.47 -11.02 3.33
N GLY A 62 21.57 -9.70 3.45
CA GLY A 62 22.73 -8.92 2.99
C GLY A 62 22.80 -8.67 1.47
N ARG A 63 21.94 -9.31 0.67
CA ARG A 63 21.86 -9.08 -0.79
C ARG A 63 20.51 -8.53 -1.26
N SER A 64 19.44 -8.84 -0.53
CA SER A 64 18.06 -8.47 -0.89
C SER A 64 17.81 -6.97 -1.02
N ALA A 65 18.57 -6.11 -0.35
CA ALA A 65 18.41 -4.65 -0.47
C ALA A 65 18.56 -4.15 -1.91
N ALA A 66 19.29 -4.87 -2.77
CA ALA A 66 19.44 -4.55 -4.18
C ALA A 66 18.13 -4.62 -5.00
N VAL A 67 17.04 -5.16 -4.43
CA VAL A 67 15.73 -5.17 -5.10
C VAL A 67 15.03 -3.81 -5.04
N ILE A 68 15.38 -2.97 -4.07
CA ILE A 68 14.83 -1.61 -3.94
C ILE A 68 15.43 -0.77 -5.07
N GLU A 69 14.55 -0.30 -5.96
CA GLU A 69 14.88 0.46 -7.18
C GLU A 69 15.79 -0.27 -8.19
N GLY A 70 16.19 -1.52 -7.90
CA GLY A 70 17.00 -2.33 -8.79
C GLY A 70 16.28 -2.65 -10.10
N ALA A 71 17.00 -2.67 -11.22
CA ALA A 71 16.41 -2.98 -12.52
C ALA A 71 16.01 -4.46 -12.63
N SER A 72 14.80 -4.73 -13.12
CA SER A 72 14.42 -6.08 -13.52
C SER A 72 15.16 -6.50 -14.80
N SER A 73 15.72 -7.71 -14.82
CA SER A 73 16.26 -8.33 -16.03
C SER A 73 15.17 -8.83 -17.00
N GLN A 74 13.90 -8.80 -16.57
CA GLN A 74 12.78 -9.40 -17.29
C GLN A 74 11.75 -8.38 -17.78
N GLN A 75 11.74 -7.16 -17.25
CA GLN A 75 10.79 -6.12 -17.64
C GLN A 75 11.44 -4.74 -17.54
N ALA A 76 10.90 -3.75 -18.25
CA ALA A 76 11.29 -2.35 -18.15
C ALA A 76 10.71 -1.66 -16.89
N LEU A 77 10.61 -2.40 -15.79
CA LEU A 77 10.14 -1.92 -14.49
C LEU A 77 11.24 -2.15 -13.44
N PRO A 78 11.37 -1.28 -12.43
CA PRO A 78 12.15 -1.60 -11.24
C PRO A 78 11.59 -2.86 -10.54
N LEU A 79 12.44 -3.58 -9.83
CA LEU A 79 12.07 -4.74 -9.03
C LEU A 79 11.09 -4.32 -7.93
N VAL A 80 11.46 -3.31 -7.13
CA VAL A 80 10.61 -2.69 -6.11
C VAL A 80 10.72 -1.18 -6.16
N VAL A 81 9.57 -0.52 -6.12
CA VAL A 81 9.41 0.89 -5.80
C VAL A 81 8.53 0.97 -4.58
N ILE A 82 9.10 1.35 -3.43
CA ILE A 82 8.36 1.43 -2.17
C ILE A 82 7.27 2.49 -2.29
N GLY A 83 6.04 2.12 -1.92
CA GLY A 83 4.83 2.91 -2.08
C GLY A 83 4.15 2.76 -3.44
N ASP A 84 4.73 1.99 -4.38
CA ASP A 84 4.17 1.79 -5.72
C ASP A 84 4.19 0.31 -6.14
N SER A 85 3.17 -0.42 -5.71
CA SER A 85 2.96 -1.81 -6.11
C SER A 85 2.66 -1.98 -7.60
N LYS A 86 2.12 -0.96 -8.29
CA LYS A 86 1.83 -1.04 -9.74
C LYS A 86 3.09 -0.81 -10.58
N GLY A 87 4.03 0.01 -10.10
CA GLY A 87 5.34 0.22 -10.73
C GLY A 87 6.38 -0.85 -10.38
N SER A 88 6.11 -1.69 -9.37
CA SER A 88 7.04 -2.72 -8.91
C SER A 88 6.86 -4.05 -9.65
N TYR A 89 7.89 -4.50 -10.39
CA TYR A 89 7.85 -5.80 -11.07
C TYR A 89 7.65 -6.97 -10.10
N MET A 90 8.23 -6.90 -8.91
CA MET A 90 8.08 -7.96 -7.91
C MET A 90 6.62 -8.10 -7.45
N ALA A 91 5.87 -7.02 -7.29
CA ALA A 91 4.46 -7.11 -6.93
C ALA A 91 3.64 -7.83 -8.02
N HIS A 92 3.91 -7.55 -9.31
CA HIS A 92 3.27 -8.29 -10.42
C HIS A 92 3.59 -9.78 -10.39
N LYS A 93 4.80 -10.15 -9.95
CA LYS A 93 5.19 -11.56 -9.84
C LYS A 93 4.49 -12.28 -8.67
N LEU A 94 3.93 -11.56 -7.70
CA LEU A 94 3.35 -12.12 -6.49
C LEU A 94 1.82 -12.29 -6.52
N VAL A 95 1.12 -11.59 -7.42
CA VAL A 95 -0.35 -11.59 -7.50
C VAL A 95 -0.88 -12.50 -8.62
N ASP A 96 -2.10 -13.02 -8.48
CA ASP A 96 -2.73 -13.89 -9.49
C ASP A 96 -3.17 -13.14 -10.76
N ALA A 97 -3.54 -11.86 -10.61
CA ALA A 97 -4.01 -11.01 -11.71
C ALA A 97 -3.17 -9.71 -11.76
N PRO A 98 -1.94 -9.76 -12.30
CA PRO A 98 -1.07 -8.60 -12.33
C PRO A 98 -1.60 -7.54 -13.29
N SER A 99 -1.36 -6.27 -12.96
CA SER A 99 -1.79 -5.16 -13.83
C SER A 99 -0.85 -4.94 -15.02
N ALA A 100 0.29 -5.64 -15.06
CA ALA A 100 1.22 -5.69 -16.19
C ALA A 100 1.63 -7.14 -16.51
N PRO A 101 1.99 -7.45 -17.77
CA PRO A 101 2.47 -8.78 -18.13
C PRO A 101 3.72 -9.19 -17.33
N ILE A 102 3.78 -10.47 -16.94
CA ILE A 102 4.95 -11.07 -16.31
C ILE A 102 5.66 -12.02 -17.29
N ILE A 103 6.99 -12.14 -17.15
CA ILE A 103 7.75 -13.20 -17.84
C ILE A 103 7.78 -14.43 -16.95
N GLY A 104 7.52 -15.60 -17.52
CA GLY A 104 7.48 -16.87 -16.80
C GLY A 104 6.21 -17.03 -15.98
N VAL A 105 6.31 -17.68 -14.82
CA VAL A 105 5.17 -17.97 -13.94
C VAL A 105 5.10 -16.98 -12.76
N ARG A 106 3.94 -16.97 -12.09
CA ARG A 106 3.77 -16.35 -10.78
C ARG A 106 4.76 -16.97 -9.78
N MET A 107 5.27 -16.12 -8.90
CA MET A 107 6.12 -16.47 -7.77
C MET A 107 5.34 -16.25 -6.45
N PRO A 108 5.65 -16.98 -5.37
CA PRO A 108 6.55 -18.13 -5.31
C PRO A 108 6.05 -19.31 -6.18
N VAL A 109 6.97 -20.09 -6.75
CA VAL A 109 6.58 -21.30 -7.50
C VAL A 109 5.92 -22.29 -6.55
N GLY A 110 4.74 -22.79 -6.92
CA GLY A 110 3.96 -23.71 -6.06
C GLY A 110 3.25 -23.00 -4.91
N PHE A 111 3.03 -21.68 -5.02
CA PHE A 111 2.23 -20.94 -4.06
C PHE A 111 0.84 -21.56 -3.88
N ASP A 112 0.46 -21.79 -2.63
CA ASP A 112 -0.84 -22.27 -2.22
C ASP A 112 -1.52 -21.22 -1.31
N PRO A 113 -2.60 -20.55 -1.76
CA PRO A 113 -3.32 -19.58 -0.94
C PRO A 113 -3.99 -20.19 0.30
N GLU A 114 -4.22 -21.51 0.32
CA GLU A 114 -4.77 -22.21 1.49
C GLU A 114 -3.69 -22.52 2.53
N ASN A 115 -2.41 -22.36 2.19
CA ASN A 115 -1.30 -22.45 3.13
C ASN A 115 -1.10 -21.08 3.84
N PRO A 116 -1.41 -20.97 5.15
CA PRO A 116 -1.39 -19.69 5.85
C PRO A 116 0.01 -19.08 5.96
N GLU A 117 1.06 -19.90 6.00
CA GLU A 117 2.44 -19.41 6.07
C GLU A 117 2.86 -18.76 4.74
N GLN A 118 2.51 -19.38 3.61
CA GLN A 118 2.81 -18.81 2.29
C GLN A 118 1.99 -17.56 2.03
N ALA A 119 0.71 -17.56 2.40
CA ALA A 119 -0.15 -16.40 2.30
C ALA A 119 0.42 -15.22 3.11
N ALA A 120 0.82 -15.45 4.36
CA ALA A 120 1.41 -14.43 5.22
C ALA A 120 2.74 -13.89 4.67
N ASP A 121 3.59 -14.74 4.08
CA ASP A 121 4.85 -14.30 3.45
C ASP A 121 4.59 -13.36 2.26
N VAL A 122 3.68 -13.74 1.37
CA VAL A 122 3.33 -12.92 0.19
C VAL A 122 2.66 -11.61 0.61
N GLU A 123 1.75 -11.67 1.59
CA GLU A 123 1.11 -10.48 2.14
C GLU A 123 2.12 -9.51 2.76
N THR A 124 3.06 -10.03 3.56
CA THR A 124 4.13 -9.23 4.19
C THR A 124 4.96 -8.51 3.13
N ILE A 125 5.35 -9.20 2.06
CA ILE A 125 6.15 -8.61 0.97
C ILE A 125 5.33 -7.57 0.19
N LEU A 126 4.06 -7.87 -0.13
CA LEU A 126 3.20 -6.93 -0.85
C LEU A 126 2.88 -5.68 -0.03
N ALA A 127 2.64 -5.83 1.28
CA ALA A 127 2.42 -4.71 2.19
C ALA A 127 3.64 -3.79 2.24
N TRP A 128 4.84 -4.38 2.36
CA TRP A 128 6.10 -3.63 2.30
C TRP A 128 6.27 -2.86 0.98
N ILE A 129 6.06 -3.52 -0.16
CA ILE A 129 6.14 -2.87 -1.47
C ILE A 129 5.12 -1.72 -1.58
N ALA A 130 3.92 -1.90 -1.03
CA ALA A 130 2.88 -0.88 -0.98
C ALA A 130 3.20 0.29 -0.01
N GLY A 131 4.32 0.22 0.73
CA GLY A 131 4.75 1.27 1.65
C GLY A 131 4.17 1.15 3.06
N ALA A 132 3.65 -0.02 3.44
CA ALA A 132 3.21 -0.24 4.82
C ALA A 132 4.39 -0.08 5.81
N PRO A 133 4.18 0.55 6.98
CA PRO A 133 5.20 0.62 8.01
C PRO A 133 5.45 -0.79 8.56
N ILE A 134 6.68 -1.29 8.39
CA ILE A 134 7.13 -2.56 8.97
C ILE A 134 8.35 -2.25 9.83
N ALA A 135 8.33 -2.76 11.05
CA ALA A 135 9.39 -2.49 12.02
C ALA A 135 10.76 -2.99 11.53
N GLY A 136 11.82 -2.28 11.94
CA GLY A 136 13.21 -2.68 11.69
C GLY A 136 13.89 -2.03 10.48
N CYS A 137 13.28 -1.00 9.89
CA CYS A 137 13.97 -0.04 9.00
C CYS A 137 14.20 1.34 9.65
N GLU A 138 13.82 1.48 10.92
CA GLU A 138 13.82 2.73 11.68
C GLU A 138 15.18 3.11 12.28
N ASP A 139 16.21 2.27 12.08
CA ASP A 139 17.55 2.47 12.65
C ASP A 139 18.59 2.99 11.63
N ALA A 140 18.21 3.29 10.39
CA ALA A 140 19.17 3.70 9.35
C ALA A 140 19.43 5.23 9.27
N GLU A 141 18.67 6.05 10.00
CA GLU A 141 18.87 7.50 10.09
C GLU A 141 18.85 7.96 11.56
N SER A 142 19.91 7.64 12.31
CA SER A 142 20.27 8.37 13.55
C SER A 142 21.71 8.05 13.99
N ASP A 143 22.69 8.27 13.11
CA ASP A 143 24.05 8.60 13.53
C ASP A 143 24.20 10.13 13.55
N ASP A 144 23.36 10.83 14.33
CA ASP A 144 23.74 12.14 14.86
C ASP A 144 24.39 11.89 16.22
N ALA A 145 25.72 11.85 16.18
CA ALA A 145 26.55 11.74 17.35
C ALA A 145 26.39 13.00 18.23
N GLY A 146 25.48 12.90 19.19
CA GLY A 146 25.61 13.49 20.51
C GLY A 146 25.35 14.99 20.62
N LEU A 147 24.36 15.33 21.43
CA LEU A 147 24.56 16.18 22.59
C LEU A 147 23.45 15.89 23.59
N ALA A 148 23.85 15.44 24.77
CA ALA A 148 23.00 15.39 25.94
C ALA A 148 22.50 16.81 26.26
N ASP A 149 21.19 17.00 26.36
CA ASP A 149 20.67 18.04 27.23
C ASP A 149 19.45 17.54 27.99
N THR A 150 19.59 17.63 29.31
CA THR A 150 18.63 17.24 30.31
C THR A 150 17.72 18.42 30.63
N GLY A 151 16.42 18.21 30.49
CA GLY A 151 15.45 18.75 31.43
C GLY A 151 14.35 19.64 30.85
N GLY A 152 13.13 19.36 31.31
CA GLY A 152 12.18 20.43 31.65
C GLY A 152 10.85 20.44 30.92
N SER A 153 9.85 19.86 31.59
CA SER A 153 8.48 20.37 31.78
C SER A 153 7.60 20.82 30.61
N SER A 154 6.49 20.09 30.47
CA SER A 154 5.08 20.53 30.37
C SER A 154 4.79 21.95 29.84
N ASP A 155 4.07 22.04 28.71
CA ASP A 155 2.63 22.33 28.68
C ASP A 155 2.15 22.40 27.22
N GLY A 156 0.88 22.06 27.01
CA GLY A 156 0.33 21.73 25.70
C GLY A 156 0.17 22.87 24.71
N ALA A 157 -0.02 22.49 23.44
CA ALA A 157 -0.79 23.24 22.47
C ALA A 157 -1.21 22.31 21.33
N ALA A 158 -2.51 22.29 21.06
CA ALA A 158 -3.09 21.75 19.85
C ALA A 158 -2.65 22.59 18.64
N ALA A 159 -2.28 21.93 17.54
CA ALA A 159 -2.25 22.48 16.18
C ALA A 159 -2.24 21.27 15.22
N ASP A 160 -3.40 20.93 14.66
CA ASP A 160 -3.78 21.27 13.28
C ASP A 160 -3.04 20.39 12.26
N SER A 161 -3.50 19.14 12.17
CA SER A 161 -3.26 18.32 10.98
C SER A 161 -4.27 18.75 9.92
N SER A 162 -3.83 19.65 9.06
CA SER A 162 -4.62 20.16 7.95
C SER A 162 -5.07 19.01 7.06
N GLY A 163 -6.40 18.94 6.89
CA GLY A 163 -7.12 17.88 6.22
C GLY A 163 -6.75 17.72 4.75
N GLY A 164 -6.30 16.51 4.40
CA GLY A 164 -6.31 16.01 3.04
C GLY A 164 -7.73 15.57 2.69
N ASP A 165 -8.43 16.43 1.95
CA ASP A 165 -9.51 16.15 1.01
C ASP A 165 -10.45 14.97 1.36
N ILE A 166 -11.18 15.11 2.46
CA ILE A 166 -12.42 14.36 2.68
C ILE A 166 -13.53 15.01 1.80
N GLU A 167 -13.52 14.79 0.49
CA GLU A 167 -14.66 15.14 -0.39
C GLU A 167 -14.88 14.01 -1.43
N ALA A 168 -16.08 13.65 -1.87
CA ALA A 168 -17.43 14.18 -1.69
C ALA A 168 -18.38 13.20 -0.95
N ARG A 169 -17.84 12.09 -0.42
CA ARG A 169 -18.62 10.97 0.18
C ARG A 169 -18.09 10.50 1.54
N GLY A 170 -17.15 11.25 2.11
CA GLY A 170 -16.54 10.96 3.40
C GLY A 170 -15.51 9.82 3.38
N LEU A 171 -15.13 9.29 2.22
CA LEU A 171 -14.20 8.17 2.07
C LEU A 171 -12.82 8.63 1.58
N PRO A 172 -11.72 7.99 2.01
CA PRO A 172 -10.43 8.13 1.34
C PRO A 172 -10.56 7.75 -0.14
N CYS A 173 -9.87 8.48 -1.02
CA CYS A 173 -10.00 8.32 -2.47
C CYS A 173 -9.71 6.88 -2.93
N GLU A 174 -8.71 6.21 -2.34
CA GLU A 174 -8.32 4.85 -2.67
C GLU A 174 -9.43 3.84 -2.36
N VAL A 175 -10.14 4.07 -1.25
CA VAL A 175 -11.26 3.24 -0.82
C VAL A 175 -12.46 3.48 -1.73
N ASP A 176 -12.73 4.74 -2.11
CA ASP A 176 -13.80 5.09 -3.06
C ASP A 176 -13.61 4.39 -4.41
N ASP A 177 -12.38 4.45 -4.92
CA ASP A 177 -11.92 3.83 -6.16
C ASP A 177 -12.06 2.30 -6.16
N LEU A 178 -11.69 1.67 -5.05
CA LEU A 178 -11.84 0.23 -4.87
C LEU A 178 -13.31 -0.18 -4.87
N LEU A 179 -14.13 0.53 -4.09
CA LEU A 179 -15.56 0.26 -3.97
C LEU A 179 -16.25 0.47 -5.32
N GLU A 180 -15.88 1.50 -6.08
CA GLU A 180 -16.42 1.77 -7.41
C GLU A 180 -16.18 0.64 -8.40
N ARG A 181 -14.93 0.17 -8.47
CA ARG A 181 -14.55 -0.86 -9.45
C ARG A 181 -15.09 -2.25 -9.12
N ARG A 182 -15.30 -2.56 -7.83
CA ARG A 182 -15.55 -3.93 -7.38
C ARG A 182 -16.93 -4.15 -6.78
N CYS A 183 -17.49 -3.15 -6.10
CA CYS A 183 -18.62 -3.36 -5.20
C CYS A 183 -19.87 -2.58 -5.64
N ARG A 184 -19.72 -1.38 -6.23
CA ARG A 184 -20.83 -0.47 -6.55
C ARG A 184 -21.79 -1.00 -7.62
N SER A 185 -21.40 -2.01 -8.40
CA SER A 185 -22.31 -2.67 -9.34
C SER A 185 -23.49 -3.36 -8.65
N CYS A 186 -23.30 -3.83 -7.41
CA CYS A 186 -24.36 -4.41 -6.58
C CYS A 186 -24.75 -3.52 -5.39
N HIS A 187 -23.79 -2.78 -4.85
CA HIS A 187 -23.93 -1.94 -3.66
C HIS A 187 -24.05 -0.44 -3.99
N SER A 188 -24.79 -0.10 -5.04
CA SER A 188 -25.13 1.28 -5.41
C SER A 188 -26.03 1.96 -4.38
N ASP A 189 -26.35 3.24 -4.59
CA ASP A 189 -27.40 3.95 -3.87
C ASP A 189 -28.40 4.57 -4.87
N PRO A 190 -29.63 4.04 -4.98
CA PRO A 190 -30.18 2.92 -4.21
C PRO A 190 -29.50 1.57 -4.54
N PRO A 191 -29.46 0.60 -3.60
CA PRO A 191 -28.82 -0.71 -3.84
C PRO A 191 -29.52 -1.52 -4.92
N VAL A 192 -28.73 -2.17 -5.78
CA VAL A 192 -29.23 -3.02 -6.87
C VAL A 192 -28.61 -4.40 -6.72
N GLY A 193 -29.31 -5.34 -6.07
CA GLY A 193 -28.79 -6.71 -5.88
C GLY A 193 -28.01 -6.94 -4.58
N ALA A 194 -27.84 -5.90 -3.76
CA ALA A 194 -27.41 -6.03 -2.37
C ALA A 194 -28.43 -5.39 -1.41
N PRO A 195 -28.47 -5.79 -0.13
CA PRO A 195 -29.43 -5.23 0.83
C PRO A 195 -29.07 -3.82 1.32
N MET A 196 -27.93 -3.28 0.91
CA MET A 196 -27.41 -2.00 1.40
C MET A 196 -26.35 -1.39 0.47
N ALA A 197 -26.21 -0.07 0.53
CA ALA A 197 -25.24 0.68 -0.25
C ALA A 197 -23.84 0.61 0.37
N LEU A 198 -22.80 0.82 -0.44
CA LEU A 198 -21.40 0.97 0.02
C LEU A 198 -20.73 2.19 -0.65
N VAL A 199 -21.52 3.22 -0.94
CA VAL A 199 -21.02 4.38 -1.71
C VAL A 199 -20.43 5.50 -0.86
N THR A 200 -20.68 5.53 0.45
CA THR A 200 -20.21 6.59 1.37
C THR A 200 -19.61 6.00 2.64
N ARG A 201 -18.93 6.82 3.43
CA ARG A 201 -18.43 6.42 4.76
C ARG A 201 -19.57 6.10 5.71
N GLU A 202 -20.66 6.86 5.63
CA GLU A 202 -21.87 6.59 6.41
C GLU A 202 -22.41 5.19 6.11
N HIS A 203 -22.43 4.78 4.85
CA HIS A 203 -22.85 3.43 4.47
C HIS A 203 -21.97 2.31 5.04
N MET A 204 -20.67 2.54 5.18
CA MET A 204 -19.77 1.57 5.81
C MET A 204 -19.92 1.51 7.33
N LEU A 205 -20.29 2.63 7.96
CA LEU A 205 -20.54 2.72 9.40
C LEU A 205 -21.97 2.32 9.79
N ALA A 206 -22.87 2.18 8.82
CA ALA A 206 -24.22 1.69 9.05
C ALA A 206 -24.20 0.25 9.59
N ALA A 207 -25.22 -0.10 10.37
CA ALA A 207 -25.40 -1.42 10.94
C ALA A 207 -25.62 -2.48 9.84
N THR A 208 -25.05 -3.67 9.99
CA THR A 208 -25.27 -4.73 9.01
C THR A 208 -26.69 -5.30 9.08
N PRO A 209 -27.33 -5.64 7.94
CA PRO A 209 -28.69 -6.18 7.94
C PRO A 209 -28.86 -7.50 8.71
N SER A 210 -27.80 -8.31 8.81
CA SER A 210 -27.87 -9.60 9.52
C SER A 210 -27.38 -9.55 10.97
N ASN A 211 -26.69 -8.47 11.38
CA ASN A 211 -26.25 -8.26 12.75
C ASN A 211 -26.11 -6.76 13.03
N ALA A 212 -27.07 -6.19 13.74
CA ALA A 212 -27.08 -4.77 14.05
C ALA A 212 -25.99 -4.33 15.05
N ALA A 213 -25.29 -5.27 15.70
CA ALA A 213 -24.18 -4.97 16.61
C ALA A 213 -22.86 -4.68 15.90
N LEU A 214 -22.77 -4.93 14.59
CA LEU A 214 -21.58 -4.66 13.78
C LEU A 214 -21.92 -3.68 12.66
N SER A 215 -21.01 -2.75 12.41
CA SER A 215 -21.03 -1.96 11.19
C SER A 215 -20.62 -2.81 9.99
N VAL A 216 -20.87 -2.28 8.81
CA VAL A 216 -20.66 -3.03 7.57
C VAL A 216 -19.20 -3.13 7.20
N GLY A 217 -18.40 -2.12 7.56
CA GLY A 217 -16.95 -2.20 7.53
C GLY A 217 -16.40 -3.27 8.49
N GLU A 218 -16.90 -3.33 9.73
CA GLU A 218 -16.41 -4.28 10.74
C GLU A 218 -16.67 -5.74 10.38
N ARG A 219 -17.77 -6.05 9.68
CA ARG A 219 -18.08 -7.43 9.27
C ARG A 219 -17.20 -7.94 8.13
N ALA A 220 -16.50 -7.05 7.43
CA ALA A 220 -15.61 -7.43 6.33
C ALA A 220 -14.21 -7.88 6.80
N LEU A 221 -13.92 -7.75 8.09
CA LEU A 221 -12.72 -8.24 8.78
C LEU A 221 -12.99 -9.61 9.40
#